data_AF-A0A2V8H8J0-F1
#
_entry.id   AF-A0A2V8H8J0-F1
#
_cell.length_a   1.000
_cell.length_b   1.000
_cell.length_c   1.000
_cell.angle_alpha   90.00
_cell.angle_beta   90.00
_cell.angle_gamma   90.00
#
_symmetry.space_group_name_H-M   'P 1'
#
loop_
_entity.id
_entity.type
_entity.pdbx_description
1 polymer ?
#
loop_
_entity_poly.entity_id
_entity_poly.type
_entity_poly.pdbx_seq_one_letter_code
_entity_poly.pdbx_strand_id
1 'polypeptide(L)' 'MHAILADMPAVTLTEQETQRAAHGNALARGTSQAAVDEGEPEGSRVQLLDATGTVVAIAERRAGGLLHPVVVLV' A
#
# COMPACT_ATOMS: atom_id res chain seq x y z
N MET A 1 -13.61 3.96 14.19
CA MET A 1 -13.16 2.82 13.36
C MET A 1 -13.95 2.86 12.05
N HIS A 2 -13.32 3.28 10.94
CA HIS A 2 -13.98 3.29 9.64
C HIS A 2 -14.10 1.85 9.11
N ALA A 3 -15.29 1.27 9.22
CA ALA A 3 -15.59 -0.11 8.82
C ALA A 3 -15.34 -0.40 7.33
N ILE A 4 -15.21 0.63 6.49
CA ILE A 4 -14.99 0.52 5.04
C ILE A 4 -13.58 -0.04 4.71
N LEU A 5 -12.61 0.10 5.61
CA LEU A 5 -11.22 -0.32 5.38
C LEU A 5 -10.83 -1.61 6.12
N ALA A 6 -11.70 -2.15 6.98
CA ALA A 6 -11.34 -3.27 7.86
C ALA A 6 -11.01 -4.57 7.09
N ASP A 7 -11.68 -4.79 5.96
CA ASP A 7 -11.46 -5.98 5.11
C ASP A 7 -10.42 -5.73 4.00
N MET A 8 -9.84 -4.53 3.93
CA MET A 8 -8.88 -4.20 2.89
C MET A 8 -7.46 -4.61 3.34
N PRO A 9 -6.72 -5.38 2.52
CA PRO A 9 -5.37 -5.79 2.86
C PRO A 9 -4.50 -4.56 3.14
N ALA A 10 -3.54 -4.71 4.04
CA ALA A 10 -2.65 -3.63 4.46
C ALA A 10 -1.18 -4.04 4.33
N VAL A 11 -0.35 -3.10 3.88
CA VAL A 11 1.10 -3.25 3.68
C VAL A 11 1.79 -2.18 4.51
N THR A 12 2.63 -2.61 5.46
CA THR A 12 3.53 -1.70 6.18
C THR A 12 4.74 -1.36 5.32
N LEU A 13 4.96 -0.06 5.15
CA LEU A 13 6.03 0.54 4.38
C LEU A 13 7.22 0.88 5.27
N THR A 14 8.41 0.82 4.66
CA THR A 14 9.60 1.48 5.22
C THR A 14 9.46 2.99 5.14
N GLU A 15 10.31 3.74 5.85
CA GLU A 15 10.32 5.21 5.81
C GLU A 15 10.52 5.75 4.38
N GLN A 16 11.44 5.15 3.62
CA GLN A 16 11.71 5.54 2.24
C GLN A 16 10.49 5.30 1.32
N GLU A 17 9.78 4.19 1.51
CA GLU A 17 8.58 3.88 0.75
C GLU A 17 7.40 4.75 1.15
N THR A 18 7.29 5.07 2.44
CA THR A 18 6.30 6.01 2.97
C THR A 18 6.47 7.36 2.28
N GLN A 19 7.70 7.86 2.19
CA GLN A 19 7.99 9.09 1.46
C GLN A 19 7.64 8.96 -0.02
N ARG A 20 7.94 7.83 -0.68
CA ARG A 20 7.57 7.61 -2.09
C ARG A 20 6.05 7.62 -2.30
N ALA A 21 5.31 6.89 -1.46
CA ALA A 21 3.86 6.79 -1.51
C ALA A 21 3.17 8.14 -1.24
N ALA A 22 3.69 8.91 -0.28
CA ALA A 22 3.26 10.28 0.02
C ALA A 22 3.37 11.23 -1.19
N HIS A 23 4.29 10.95 -2.12
CA HIS A 23 4.44 11.71 -3.37
C HIS A 23 3.76 11.02 -4.57
N GLY A 24 2.94 9.99 -4.34
CA GLY A 24 2.23 9.26 -5.41
C GLY A 24 3.12 8.34 -6.25
N ASN A 25 4.34 8.05 -5.81
CA ASN A 25 5.24 7.18 -6.57
C ASN A 25 4.86 5.72 -6.38
N ALA A 26 4.89 4.95 -7.48
CA ALA A 26 4.67 3.51 -7.44
C ALA A 26 5.74 2.80 -6.59
N LEU A 27 5.32 1.76 -5.89
CA LEU A 27 6.17 0.91 -5.06
C LEU A 27 6.35 -0.46 -5.72
N ALA A 28 7.58 -0.95 -5.74
CA ALA A 28 7.93 -2.22 -6.35
C ALA A 28 7.69 -3.39 -5.38
N ARG A 29 7.39 -4.56 -5.95
CA ARG A 29 7.17 -5.78 -5.18
C ARG A 29 8.47 -6.15 -4.42
N GLY A 30 8.37 -6.38 -3.11
CA GLY A 30 9.47 -6.89 -2.28
C GLY A 30 10.38 -5.84 -1.60
N THR A 31 10.15 -4.53 -1.80
CA THR A 31 10.84 -3.49 -1.01
C THR A 31 10.17 -3.23 0.34
N SER A 32 8.89 -3.58 0.45
CA SER A 32 8.09 -3.36 1.65
C SER A 32 8.24 -4.53 2.62
N GLN A 33 8.27 -4.22 3.92
CA GLN A 33 8.41 -5.22 4.97
C GLN A 33 7.23 -6.21 5.00
N ALA A 34 6.13 -5.84 4.33
CA ALA A 34 4.98 -6.68 4.08
C ALA A 34 5.16 -7.44 2.75
N ALA A 35 5.70 -8.65 2.84
CA ALA A 35 5.66 -9.68 1.80
C ALA A 35 4.24 -10.21 1.52
N VAL A 36 3.19 -9.39 1.66
CA VAL A 36 1.81 -9.87 1.71
C VAL A 36 1.16 -10.02 0.34
N ASP A 37 0.76 -11.27 0.15
CA ASP A 37 -0.18 -11.91 -0.74
C ASP A 37 0.19 -11.96 -2.22
N GLU A 38 0.92 -13.04 -2.53
CA GLU A 38 1.12 -13.60 -3.87
C GLU A 38 -0.17 -14.10 -4.56
N GLY A 39 -1.36 -13.73 -4.07
CA GLY A 39 -2.65 -14.21 -4.58
C GLY A 39 -3.67 -13.12 -4.89
N GLU A 40 -3.41 -11.86 -4.52
CA GLU A 40 -4.41 -10.80 -4.73
C GLU A 40 -4.49 -10.39 -6.21
N PRO A 41 -5.70 -10.30 -6.78
CA PRO A 41 -5.89 -10.01 -8.18
C PRO A 41 -5.39 -8.59 -8.52
N GLU A 42 -4.96 -8.41 -9.76
CA GLU A 42 -4.72 -7.08 -10.31
C GLU A 42 -6.01 -6.23 -10.21
N GLY A 43 -5.86 -4.95 -9.86
CA GLY A 43 -6.98 -4.04 -9.59
C GLY A 43 -7.48 -4.07 -8.14
N SER A 44 -6.98 -4.99 -7.29
CA SER A 44 -7.26 -4.97 -5.86
C SER A 44 -6.66 -3.72 -5.19
N ARG A 45 -7.33 -3.25 -4.13
CA ARG A 45 -6.88 -2.09 -3.34
C ARG A 45 -6.22 -2.55 -2.06
N VAL A 46 -5.16 -1.85 -1.68
CA VAL A 46 -4.37 -2.13 -0.48
C VAL A 46 -4.12 -0.84 0.28
N GLN A 47 -4.19 -0.91 1.61
CA GLN A 47 -3.80 0.17 2.49
C GLN A 47 -2.29 0.20 2.63
N LEU A 48 -1.69 1.37 2.45
CA LEU A 48 -0.28 1.60 2.70
C LEU A 48 -0.16 2.24 4.08
N LEU A 49 0.46 1.50 5.00
CA LEU A 49 0.70 1.92 6.38
C LEU A 49 2.15 2.39 6.53
N ASP A 50 2.39 3.42 7.32
CA ASP A 50 3.74 3.72 7.80
C ASP A 50 4.17 2.77 8.92
N ALA A 51 5.40 2.93 9.42
CA ALA A 51 5.96 2.14 10.51
C ALA A 51 5.18 2.28 11.85
N THR A 52 4.35 3.32 11.99
CA THR A 52 3.50 3.53 13.18
C THR A 52 2.14 2.86 13.06
N GLY A 53 1.83 2.29 11.88
CA GLY A 53 0.52 1.72 11.58
C GLY A 53 -0.51 2.74 11.07
N THR A 54 -0.07 3.95 10.72
CA THR A 54 -0.94 5.00 10.18
C THR A 54 -1.12 4.80 8.68
N VAL A 55 -2.36 4.87 8.17
CA VAL A 55 -2.64 4.81 6.73
C VAL A 55 -2.16 6.09 6.06
N VAL A 56 -1.15 5.99 5.21
CA VAL A 56 -0.58 7.13 4.46
C VAL A 56 -1.13 7.22 3.04
N ALA A 57 -1.59 6.10 2.48
CA ALA A 57 -2.17 6.04 1.15
C ALA A 57 -3.00 4.77 0.95
N ILE A 58 -3.83 4.76 -0.09
CA ILE A 58 -4.44 3.57 -0.67
C ILE A 58 -3.82 3.39 -2.05
N ALA A 59 -3.37 2.18 -2.35
CA ALA A 59 -2.80 1.82 -3.64
C ALA A 59 -3.63 0.76 -4.34
N GLU A 60 -3.56 0.76 -5.67
CA GLU A 60 -4.07 -0.30 -6.51
C GLU A 60 -2.92 -1.23 -6.92
N ARG A 61 -3.15 -2.54 -6.87
CA ARG A 61 -2.19 -3.53 -7.33
C ARG A 61 -2.25 -3.62 -8.85
N ARG A 62 -1.11 -3.43 -9.52
CA ARG A 62 -0.95 -3.56 -10.97
C ARG A 62 -0.11 -4.78 -11.34
N ALA A 63 -0.07 -5.09 -12.63
CA ALA A 63 0.78 -6.12 -13.21
C ALA A 63 2.20 -6.12 -12.62
N GLY A 64 2.72 -7.32 -12.33
CA GLY A 64 4.01 -7.49 -11.66
C GLY A 64 4.01 -7.21 -10.15
N GLY A 65 2.83 -6.96 -9.56
CA GLY A 65 2.67 -6.68 -8.12
C GLY A 65 3.12 -5.28 -7.72
N LEU A 66 3.17 -4.35 -8.68
CA LEU A 66 3.40 -2.94 -8.42
C LEU A 66 2.23 -2.36 -7.63
N LEU A 67 2.52 -1.58 -6.60
CA LEU A 67 1.51 -0.82 -5.87
C LEU A 67 1.51 0.61 -6.39
N HIS A 68 0.41 1.02 -7.00
CA HIS A 68 0.24 2.36 -7.53
C HIS A 68 -0.66 3.18 -6.62
N PRO A 69 -0.14 4.20 -5.90
CA PRO A 69 -0.97 5.05 -5.05
C PRO A 69 -2.09 5.70 -5.85
N VAL A 70 -3.34 5.53 -5.40
CA VAL A 70 -4.54 6.12 -6.01
C VAL A 70 -5.18 7.17 -5.11
N VAL A 71 -4.98 7.06 -3.79
CA VAL A 71 -5.39 8.06 -2.80
C VAL A 71 -4.22 8.26 -1.86
N VAL A 72 -3.80 9.51 -1.66
CA VAL A 72 -2.76 9.88 -0.69
C VAL A 72 -3.44 10.63 0.46
N LEU A 73 -3.15 10.25 1.70
CA LEU A 73 -3.85 10.70 2.91
C LEU A 73 -2.96 11.55 3.84
N VAL A 74 -1.81 12.00 3.33
CA VAL A 74 -0.79 12.78 4.05
C VAL A 74 -1.32 14.05 4.70
#